data_AF-A0A0P7ZWL5-F1
#
_entry.id   AF-A0A0P7ZWL5-F1
#
_cell.length_a   1.000
_cell.length_b   1.000
_cell.length_c   1.000
_cell.angle_alpha   90.00
_cell.angle_beta   90.00
_cell.angle_gamma   90.00
#
_symmetry.space_group_name_H-M   'P 1'
#
loop_
_entity.id
_entity.type
_entity.pdbx_description
1 polymer ?
#
loop_
_entity_poly.entity_id
_entity_poly.type
_entity_poly.pdbx_seq_one_letter_code
_entity_poly.pdbx_strand_id
1 'polypeptide(L)'
;MNPEDIISAFLSVWENNSELFNNPEVSDSLGDLQKQLAELETASDEEIADCLEDWLSDYEAITDAVDAASTRKLRGSDNDSSNTTDTTYENLYPKITEILRNRAPITGRKEGNS
;
A
#
# COMPACT_ATOMS: atom_id res chain seq x y z
N MET A 1 4.85 7.71 11.61
CA MET A 1 5.31 8.19 10.28
C MET A 1 4.44 9.36 9.85
N ASN A 2 4.69 10.00 8.70
CA ASN A 2 3.62 10.79 8.09
C ASN A 2 2.59 9.85 7.46
N PRO A 3 1.31 10.24 7.40
CA PRO A 3 0.27 9.40 6.79
C PRO A 3 0.58 9.06 5.33
N GLU A 4 1.09 10.02 4.57
CA GLU A 4 1.52 9.80 3.18
C GLU A 4 2.64 8.75 3.07
N ASP A 5 3.60 8.73 4.00
CA ASP A 5 4.69 7.76 4.03
C ASP A 5 4.15 6.34 4.31
N ILE A 6 3.18 6.20 5.21
CA ILE A 6 2.52 4.91 5.51
C ILE A 6 1.78 4.40 4.28
N ILE A 7 0.96 5.25 3.66
CA ILE A 7 0.17 4.91 2.47
C ILE A 7 1.10 4.49 1.32
N SER A 8 2.16 5.27 1.05
CA SER A 8 3.14 4.93 0.02
C SER A 8 3.93 3.65 0.32
N ALA A 9 4.35 3.46 1.57
CA ALA A 9 5.10 2.28 1.96
C ALA A 9 4.24 1.02 1.89
N PHE A 10 3.00 1.08 2.38
CA PHE A 10 2.03 0.00 2.24
C PHE A 10 1.78 -0.34 0.78
N LEU A 11 1.53 0.67 -0.07
CA LEU A 11 1.34 0.45 -1.49
C LEU A 11 2.58 -0.20 -2.15
N SER A 12 3.78 0.22 -1.76
CA SER A 12 5.01 -0.38 -2.27
C SER A 12 5.14 -1.85 -1.86
N VAL A 13 4.82 -2.20 -0.61
CA VAL A 13 4.81 -3.58 -0.12
C VAL A 13 3.72 -4.39 -0.83
N TRP A 14 2.54 -3.82 -1.04
CA TRP A 14 1.43 -4.42 -1.79
C TRP A 14 1.83 -4.78 -3.22
N GLU A 15 2.52 -3.87 -3.92
CA GLU A 15 2.92 -4.06 -5.32
C GLU A 15 4.17 -4.96 -5.48
N ASN A 16 5.11 -4.93 -4.53
CA ASN A 16 6.41 -5.63 -4.66
C ASN A 16 6.50 -6.93 -3.84
N ASN A 17 5.69 -7.10 -2.80
CA ASN A 17 5.74 -8.21 -1.87
C ASN A 17 4.35 -8.84 -1.68
N SER A 18 3.65 -9.07 -2.79
CA SER A 18 2.31 -9.70 -2.82
C SER A 18 2.28 -11.09 -2.15
N GLU A 19 3.43 -11.75 -2.03
CA GLU A 19 3.59 -13.02 -1.31
C GLU A 19 3.24 -12.93 0.19
N LEU A 20 3.46 -11.78 0.83
CA LEU A 20 3.11 -11.57 2.24
C LEU A 20 1.60 -11.61 2.46
N PHE A 21 0.84 -11.24 1.43
CA PHE A 21 -0.62 -11.20 1.43
C PHE A 21 -1.24 -12.54 1.02
N ASN A 22 -0.43 -13.48 0.52
CA ASN A 22 -0.84 -14.81 0.08
C ASN A 22 -1.05 -15.80 1.24
N ASN A 23 -1.69 -15.34 2.31
CA ASN A 23 -2.13 -16.16 3.43
C ASN A 23 -3.67 -16.10 3.56
N PRO A 24 -4.33 -17.22 3.89
CA PRO A 24 -5.79 -17.25 4.03
C PRO A 24 -6.29 -16.32 5.14
N GLU A 25 -5.56 -16.19 6.24
CA GLU A 25 -5.89 -15.27 7.34
C GLU A 25 -5.77 -13.80 6.92
N VAL A 26 -4.77 -13.47 6.10
CA VAL A 26 -4.58 -12.12 5.57
C VAL A 26 -5.64 -11.82 4.51
N SER A 27 -5.96 -12.78 3.64
CA SER A 27 -6.94 -12.61 2.56
C SER A 27 -8.35 -12.29 3.07
N ASP A 28 -8.77 -12.89 4.19
CA ASP A 28 -10.06 -12.59 4.83
C ASP A 28 -10.07 -11.15 5.35
N SER A 29 -9.04 -10.77 6.12
CA SER A 29 -8.86 -9.41 6.65
C SER A 29 -8.66 -8.35 5.58
N LEU A 30 -8.09 -8.68 4.42
CA LEU A 30 -8.00 -7.77 3.27
C LEU A 30 -9.39 -7.44 2.71
N GLY A 31 -10.33 -8.38 2.79
CA GLY A 31 -11.72 -8.15 2.43
C GLY A 31 -12.37 -7.08 3.30
N ASP A 32 -12.09 -7.08 4.60
CA ASP A 32 -12.57 -6.05 5.52
C ASP A 32 -11.77 -4.76 5.42
N LEU A 33 -10.45 -4.80 5.24
CA LEU A 33 -9.63 -3.63 4.96
C LEU A 33 -10.13 -2.87 3.72
N GLN A 34 -10.47 -3.59 2.65
CA GLN A 34 -11.04 -2.98 1.45
C GLN A 34 -12.34 -2.21 1.74
N LYS A 35 -13.21 -2.76 2.59
CA LYS A 35 -14.47 -2.08 2.95
C LYS A 35 -14.19 -0.84 3.78
N GLN A 36 -13.33 -0.94 4.79
CA GLN A 36 -12.95 0.18 5.64
C GLN A 36 -12.32 1.30 4.81
N LEU A 37 -11.36 0.98 3.94
CA LEU A 37 -10.77 1.94 3.02
C LEU A 37 -11.82 2.58 2.09
N ALA A 38 -12.76 1.80 1.57
CA ALA A 38 -13.85 2.34 0.74
C ALA A 38 -14.77 3.31 1.51
N GLU A 39 -15.03 3.07 2.80
CA GLU A 39 -15.76 4.00 3.67
C GLU A 39 -14.93 5.27 3.94
N LEU A 40 -13.61 5.11 4.05
CA LEU A 40 -12.64 6.19 4.24
C LEU A 40 -12.19 6.86 2.93
N GLU A 41 -12.78 6.52 1.78
CA GLU A 41 -12.40 7.07 0.46
C GLU A 41 -12.47 8.62 0.43
N THR A 42 -13.40 9.19 1.20
CA THR A 42 -13.59 10.65 1.34
C THR A 42 -12.95 11.25 2.60
N ALA A 43 -12.33 10.41 3.44
CA ALA A 43 -11.68 10.82 4.67
C ALA A 43 -10.30 11.47 4.40
N SER A 44 -9.67 11.94 5.47
CA SER A 44 -8.32 12.50 5.42
C SER A 44 -7.27 11.39 5.29
N ASP A 45 -6.09 11.73 4.78
CA ASP A 45 -4.99 10.77 4.65
C ASP A 45 -4.55 10.22 6.02
N GLU A 46 -4.70 11.00 7.08
CA GLU A 46 -4.48 10.57 8.48
C GLU A 46 -5.38 9.41 8.89
N GLU A 47 -6.69 9.46 8.57
CA GLU A 47 -7.64 8.39 8.92
C GLU A 47 -7.35 7.11 8.13
N ILE A 48 -6.95 7.26 6.86
CA ILE A 48 -6.55 6.12 6.02
C ILE A 48 -5.27 5.49 6.58
N ALA A 49 -4.30 6.32 6.96
CA ALA A 49 -3.05 5.83 7.54
C ALA A 49 -3.26 5.16 8.90
N ASP A 50 -4.11 5.71 9.77
CA ASP A 50 -4.47 5.13 11.06
C ASP A 50 -5.16 3.77 10.88
N CYS A 51 -6.10 3.68 9.93
CA CYS A 51 -6.73 2.42 9.54
C CYS A 51 -5.72 1.37 9.04
N LEU A 52 -4.72 1.79 8.25
CA LEU A 52 -3.64 0.91 7.81
C LEU A 52 -2.74 0.50 8.97
N GLU A 53 -2.36 1.41 9.87
CA GLU A 53 -1.52 1.12 11.04
C GLU A 53 -2.21 0.15 12.00
N ASP A 54 -3.50 0.35 12.26
CA ASP A 54 -4.32 -0.57 13.08
C ASP A 54 -4.34 -1.97 12.46
N TRP A 55 -4.62 -2.06 11.16
CA TRP A 55 -4.61 -3.34 10.44
C TRP A 55 -3.23 -4.01 10.43
N LEU A 56 -2.18 -3.22 10.22
CA LEU A 56 -0.80 -3.69 10.21
C LEU A 56 -0.40 -4.26 11.58
N SER A 57 -0.94 -3.73 12.68
CA SER A 57 -0.63 -4.19 14.04
C SER A 57 -0.94 -5.67 14.27
N ASP A 58 -1.88 -6.27 13.52
CA ASP A 58 -2.17 -7.71 13.58
C ASP A 58 -1.16 -8.56 12.78
N TYR A 59 -0.38 -7.94 11.87
CA TYR A 59 0.51 -8.61 10.93
C TYR A 59 1.94 -8.06 11.02
N GLU A 60 2.71 -8.55 11.99
CA GLU A 60 4.10 -8.12 12.24
C GLU A 60 4.99 -8.23 11.00
N ALA A 61 4.86 -9.29 10.20
CA ALA A 61 5.67 -9.48 8.99
C ALA A 61 5.38 -8.41 7.90
N ILE A 62 4.13 -7.97 7.79
CA ILE A 62 3.74 -6.92 6.84
C ILE A 62 4.16 -5.56 7.40
N THR A 63 3.97 -5.34 8.71
CA THR A 63 4.43 -4.14 9.41
C THR A 63 5.93 -3.92 9.24
N ASP A 64 6.76 -4.95 9.43
CA ASP A 64 8.20 -4.84 9.25
C ASP A 64 8.57 -4.48 7.80
N ALA A 65 7.87 -5.07 6.82
CA ALA A 65 8.07 -4.72 5.42
C ALA A 65 7.66 -3.27 5.10
N VAL A 66 6.56 -2.78 5.66
CA VAL A 66 6.08 -1.40 5.51
C VAL A 66 7.02 -0.42 6.21
N ASP A 67 7.46 -0.74 7.42
CA ASP A 67 8.44 0.06 8.14
C ASP A 67 9.76 0.14 7.37
N ALA A 68 10.25 -1.00 6.86
CA ALA A 68 11.44 -1.07 6.04
C ALA A 68 11.29 -0.29 4.72
N ALA A 69 10.11 -0.26 4.11
CA ALA A 69 9.82 0.49 2.89
C ALA A 69 9.75 2.00 3.13
N SER A 70 9.21 2.43 4.27
CA SER A 70 9.10 3.85 4.65
C SER A 70 10.42 4.43 5.19
N THR A 71 11.13 3.68 6.02
CA THR A 71 12.42 4.10 6.61
C THR A 71 13.56 4.10 5.60
N ARG A 72 13.52 3.22 4.59
CA ARG A 72 14.26 3.44 3.35
C ARG A 72 13.64 4.62 2.60
N LYS A 73 13.95 5.83 3.06
CA LYS A 73 13.94 7.02 2.20
C LYS A 73 14.51 6.58 0.86
N LEU A 74 13.68 6.62 -0.18
CA LEU A 74 13.97 6.37 -1.59
C LEU A 74 15.29 7.03 -2.00
N ARG A 75 16.41 6.40 -1.64
CA ARG A 75 17.69 6.68 -2.25
C ARG A 75 17.56 5.94 -3.56
N GLY A 76 17.27 6.72 -4.60
CA GLY A 76 17.01 6.20 -5.93
C GLY A 76 18.02 5.13 -6.32
N SER A 77 17.51 4.24 -7.16
CA SER A 77 18.21 3.21 -7.91
C SER A 77 18.31 1.83 -7.24
N ASP A 78 17.92 0.84 -8.04
CA ASP A 78 18.18 -0.59 -7.92
C ASP A 78 17.28 -1.37 -6.96
N ASN A 79 16.01 -1.51 -7.34
CA ASN A 79 15.42 -2.85 -7.33
C ASN A 79 14.93 -3.14 -8.75
N ASP A 80 15.83 -3.71 -9.54
CA ASP A 80 15.49 -4.55 -10.68
C ASP A 80 14.75 -5.77 -10.11
N SER A 81 13.48 -5.59 -9.76
CA SER A 81 12.57 -6.70 -9.55
C SER A 81 11.81 -6.87 -10.85
N SER A 82 12.26 -7.89 -11.58
CA SER A 82 11.69 -8.33 -12.82
C SER A 82 10.16 -8.35 -12.73
N ASN A 83 9.55 -7.58 -13.62
CA ASN A 83 8.16 -7.67 -14.06
C ASN A 83 7.53 -9.05 -13.82
N THR A 84 6.70 -9.15 -12.78
CA THR A 84 5.51 -10.00 -12.84
C THR A 84 4.33 -9.14 -12.47
N THR A 85 3.63 -8.73 -13.52
CA THR A 85 2.21 -8.42 -13.55
C THR A 85 1.42 -9.50 -12.79
N ASP A 86 1.46 -9.48 -11.46
CA ASP A 86 0.52 -10.22 -10.64
C ASP A 86 -0.66 -9.29 -10.37
N THR A 87 -1.36 -8.98 -11.45
CA THR A 87 -2.64 -8.26 -11.44
C THR A 87 -3.70 -8.99 -10.61
N THR A 88 -3.40 -10.16 -10.05
CA THR A 88 -4.30 -10.95 -9.20
C THR A 88 -4.80 -10.13 -8.03
N TYR A 89 -3.93 -9.46 -7.26
CA TYR A 89 -4.37 -8.69 -6.09
C TYR A 89 -5.02 -7.36 -6.45
N GLU A 90 -4.56 -6.69 -7.50
CA GLU A 90 -5.25 -5.50 -8.06
C GLU A 90 -6.66 -5.86 -8.54
N ASN A 91 -6.88 -7.09 -9.05
CA ASN A 91 -8.22 -7.55 -9.47
C ASN A 91 -9.06 -8.08 -8.30
N LEU A 92 -8.45 -8.67 -7.28
CA LEU A 92 -9.15 -9.20 -6.09
C LEU A 92 -9.62 -8.07 -5.17
N TYR A 93 -8.76 -7.05 -4.99
CA TYR A 93 -9.02 -5.91 -4.11
C TYR A 93 -8.77 -4.59 -4.84
N PRO A 94 -9.55 -4.29 -5.90
CA PRO A 94 -9.33 -3.10 -6.73
C PRO A 94 -9.46 -1.80 -5.94
N LYS A 95 -10.32 -1.77 -4.91
CA LYS A 95 -10.54 -0.56 -4.12
C LYS A 95 -9.35 -0.22 -3.23
N ILE A 96 -8.64 -1.21 -2.69
CA ILE A 96 -7.40 -0.96 -1.94
C ILE A 96 -6.40 -0.26 -2.86
N THR A 97 -6.14 -0.84 -4.03
CA THR A 97 -5.16 -0.29 -4.98
C THR A 97 -5.57 1.10 -5.47
N GLU A 98 -6.84 1.30 -5.82
CA GLU A 98 -7.36 2.58 -6.32
C GLU A 98 -7.24 3.70 -5.28
N ILE A 99 -7.67 3.44 -4.05
CA ILE A 99 -7.66 4.44 -2.97
C ILE A 99 -6.23 4.78 -2.60
N LEU A 100 -5.37 3.77 -2.39
CA LEU A 100 -3.98 4.00 -2.04
C LEU A 100 -3.20 4.70 -3.16
N ARG A 101 -3.41 4.35 -4.43
CA ARG A 101 -2.75 5.07 -5.56
C ARG A 101 -3.23 6.52 -5.70
N ASN A 102 -4.49 6.80 -5.39
CA ASN A 102 -5.03 8.17 -5.42
C ASN A 102 -4.49 9.04 -4.27
N ARG A 103 -4.13 8.43 -3.13
CA ARG A 103 -3.64 9.14 -1.95
C ARG A 103 -2.11 9.14 -1.80
N ALA A 104 -1.43 8.10 -2.26
CA ALA A 104 0.02 8.05 -2.25
C ALA A 104 0.59 9.22 -3.08
N PRO A 105 1.59 9.96 -2.58
CA PRO A 105 2.28 10.96 -3.38
C PRO A 105 2.76 10.30 -4.68
N ILE A 106 2.28 10.84 -5.82
CA ILE A 106 2.61 10.35 -7.15
C ILE A 106 4.11 10.59 -7.39
N THR A 107 4.96 9.68 -6.94
CA THR A 107 6.38 9.62 -7.34
C THR A 107 6.45 9.12 -8.78
N GLY A 108 5.98 9.94 -9.73
CA GLY A 108 5.92 9.53 -11.13
C GLY A 108 5.07 10.34 -12.10
N ARG A 109 5.03 11.68 -12.01
CA ARG A 109 4.98 12.58 -13.19
C ARG A 109 5.07 14.06 -12.79
N LYS A 110 6.29 14.58 -12.82
CA LYS A 110 6.50 15.90 -13.44
C LYS A 110 6.68 15.66 -14.94
N GLU A 111 6.25 16.66 -15.72
CA GLU A 111 6.31 16.83 -17.18
C GLU A 111 5.10 16.27 -17.95
N GLY A 112 4.31 17.06 -18.70
CA GLY A 112 4.50 18.43 -19.13
C GLY A 112 3.19 19.15 -19.38
N ASN A 113 3.07 20.32 -18.76
CA ASN A 113 2.26 21.43 -19.24
C ASN A 113 3.03 22.08 -20.40
N SER A 114 2.52 22.00 -21.62
CA SER A 114 2.80 22.92 -22.73
C SER A 114 1.68 22.85 -23.75
#